data_AF-A0A7Y8L105-F1
#
_entry.id   AF-A0A7Y8L105-F1
#
_cell.length_a   1.000
_cell.length_b   1.000
_cell.length_c   1.000
_cell.angle_alpha   90.00
_cell.angle_beta   90.00
_cell.angle_gamma   90.00
#
_symmetry.space_group_name_H-M   'P 1'
#
loop_
_entity.id
_entity.type
_entity.pdbx_description
1 polymer ?
#
loop_
_entity_poly.entity_id
_entity_poly.type
_entity_poly.pdbx_seq_one_letter_code
_entity_poly.pdbx_strand_id
1 'polypeptide(L)'
;MAEIQSTKAFSEQFPGKKYKILGKTGYSVSVCGFGGYRINRAVKEHREALEEAFLKGINLIDTSANYSEGGSEELIGEVLHNLSQNQGLEIESAVVVTKGGYIQGRNFLHALQRERDGYPFTEVVKCSDNLWHCIHPEFLGDQISHSLKRLKLNTIDIYLLHNPEYYLNCSPDSNVEEYYRRIKTAFEYLEEEVARGRIRWYGISSNTFGENANISNFTSLEKIIEIAESINQHNHFAVIQLPINLFEKGGVVNINQTKSDKTLLKLAAEKGLGVLVNRPLNAILGNKIFRLADFQIKENINRDDLLTNIDSLARSELEIIDQYKFLKPEEFSVINDYLSTARVLKENFQSFSNPIHFIELKNYSFIPRTNYVFSFFNSLSNFDNNRAKLLMDYNDRLNKLLSEIEIYLWSEKNILNYGIHKILNRHFPPGLKALNLSEKAILLINSLKEVTVTLVGMRKKEYVKNIVNCLGIDFLDNPEDFWFGTTLEKTNLI
;
A
#
# COMPACT_ATOMS: atom_id res chain seq x y z
N MET A 1 -5.90 -23.43 -10.71
CA MET A 1 -5.83 -21.97 -10.44
C MET A 1 -5.77 -21.19 -11.74
N ALA A 2 -5.91 -19.86 -11.73
CA ALA A 2 -7.04 -19.15 -12.32
C ALA A 2 -7.30 -19.56 -13.75
N GLU A 3 -8.58 -19.72 -14.06
CA GLU A 3 -9.03 -20.18 -15.36
C GLU A 3 -9.68 -19.03 -16.13
N ILE A 4 -9.37 -18.95 -17.42
CA ILE A 4 -9.93 -17.92 -18.31
C ILE A 4 -11.47 -17.99 -18.29
N GLN A 5 -12.03 -19.20 -18.28
CA GLN A 5 -13.47 -19.41 -18.25
C GLN A 5 -14.08 -18.98 -16.90
N SER A 6 -13.50 -19.40 -15.76
CA SER A 6 -13.99 -19.01 -14.43
C SER A 6 -13.86 -17.51 -14.15
N THR A 7 -12.74 -16.88 -14.54
CA THR A 7 -12.58 -15.41 -14.39
C THR A 7 -13.58 -14.63 -15.24
N LYS A 8 -13.86 -15.11 -16.46
CA LYS A 8 -14.90 -14.54 -17.32
C LYS A 8 -16.30 -14.74 -16.73
N ALA A 9 -16.65 -15.96 -16.31
CA ALA A 9 -17.93 -16.26 -15.70
C ALA A 9 -18.17 -15.43 -14.43
N PHE A 10 -17.14 -15.20 -13.61
CA PHE A 10 -17.21 -14.31 -12.46
C PHE A 10 -17.53 -12.87 -12.87
N SER A 11 -16.88 -12.34 -13.91
CA SER A 11 -17.18 -10.99 -14.39
C SER A 11 -18.63 -10.82 -14.87
N GLU A 12 -19.20 -11.87 -15.49
CA GLU A 12 -20.59 -11.89 -15.98
C GLU A 12 -21.63 -11.87 -14.85
N GLN A 13 -21.26 -12.29 -13.63
CA GLN A 13 -22.12 -12.17 -12.44
C GLN A 13 -22.31 -10.71 -11.99
N PHE A 14 -21.52 -9.77 -12.53
CA PHE A 14 -21.57 -8.35 -12.16
C PHE A 14 -21.68 -7.43 -13.41
N PRO A 15 -22.80 -7.49 -14.17
CA PRO A 15 -22.95 -6.85 -15.48
C PRO A 15 -22.84 -5.31 -15.49
N GLY A 16 -22.94 -4.67 -14.32
CA GLY A 16 -22.75 -3.21 -14.17
C GLY A 16 -21.33 -2.79 -13.82
N LYS A 17 -20.38 -3.72 -13.68
CA LYS A 17 -18.99 -3.43 -13.28
C LYS A 17 -18.04 -3.59 -14.45
N LYS A 18 -16.98 -2.77 -14.47
CA LYS A 18 -15.95 -2.80 -15.50
C LYS A 18 -14.89 -3.83 -15.16
N TYR A 19 -14.62 -4.68 -16.15
CA TYR A 19 -13.53 -5.64 -16.16
C TYR A 19 -12.69 -5.41 -17.41
N LYS A 20 -11.40 -5.78 -17.35
CA LYS A 20 -10.48 -5.76 -18.49
C LYS A 20 -9.77 -7.11 -18.58
N ILE A 21 -9.30 -7.46 -19.77
CA ILE A 21 -8.42 -8.61 -19.95
C ILE A 21 -7.01 -8.22 -19.49
N LEU A 22 -6.40 -9.06 -18.67
CA LEU A 22 -5.04 -8.85 -18.15
C LEU A 22 -3.98 -9.24 -19.18
N GLY A 23 -3.79 -8.37 -20.17
CA GLY A 23 -2.81 -8.57 -21.23
C GLY A 23 -2.94 -9.94 -21.90
N LYS A 24 -1.81 -10.60 -22.17
CA LYS A 24 -1.75 -11.92 -22.81
C LYS A 24 -2.14 -13.09 -21.90
N THR A 25 -2.43 -12.86 -20.61
CA THR A 25 -2.87 -13.96 -19.72
C THR A 25 -4.29 -14.44 -20.03
N GLY A 26 -5.11 -13.58 -20.65
CA GLY A 26 -6.50 -13.87 -20.97
C GLY A 26 -7.47 -13.78 -19.78
N TYR A 27 -7.00 -13.50 -18.57
CA TYR A 27 -7.85 -13.41 -17.39
C TYR A 27 -8.73 -12.16 -17.41
N SER A 28 -10.03 -12.32 -17.19
CA SER A 28 -10.96 -11.19 -17.00
C SER A 28 -10.87 -10.69 -15.55
N VAL A 29 -10.39 -9.47 -15.34
CA VAL A 29 -10.14 -8.91 -13.99
C VAL A 29 -10.82 -7.59 -13.78
N SER A 30 -11.31 -7.36 -12.56
CA SER A 30 -11.92 -6.09 -12.17
C SER A 30 -10.92 -4.94 -12.29
N VAL A 31 -11.35 -3.77 -12.76
CA VAL A 31 -10.45 -2.62 -12.96
C VAL A 31 -9.85 -2.06 -11.66
N CYS A 32 -10.39 -2.44 -10.51
CA CYS A 32 -9.75 -2.28 -9.22
C CYS A 32 -9.39 -3.65 -8.64
N GLY A 33 -8.20 -3.76 -8.05
CA GLY A 33 -7.73 -4.95 -7.36
C GLY A 33 -7.48 -4.70 -5.88
N PHE A 34 -7.50 -5.75 -5.08
CA PHE A 34 -7.25 -5.67 -3.64
C PHE A 34 -5.74 -5.70 -3.35
N GLY A 35 -5.21 -4.60 -2.79
CA GLY A 35 -3.80 -4.48 -2.42
C GLY A 35 -3.51 -4.93 -0.98
N GLY A 36 -2.68 -5.96 -0.83
CA GLY A 36 -2.40 -6.65 0.44
C GLY A 36 -1.24 -6.09 1.28
N TYR A 37 -0.67 -4.91 0.97
CA TYR A 37 0.53 -4.39 1.65
C TYR A 37 0.35 -4.19 3.16
N ARG A 38 -0.82 -3.68 3.59
CA ARG A 38 -1.09 -3.30 4.99
C ARG A 38 -2.19 -4.14 5.64
N ILE A 39 -2.51 -5.31 5.09
CA ILE A 39 -3.42 -6.25 5.74
C ILE A 39 -2.64 -7.17 6.68
N ASN A 40 -3.33 -7.67 7.70
CA ASN A 40 -2.77 -8.52 8.74
C ASN A 40 -3.85 -9.49 9.16
N ARG A 41 -3.51 -10.78 9.18
CA ARG A 41 -4.39 -11.90 9.53
C ARG A 41 -5.05 -11.77 10.90
N ALA A 42 -4.40 -11.11 11.86
CA ALA A 42 -4.92 -10.91 13.21
C ALA A 42 -6.03 -9.86 13.31
N VAL A 43 -6.25 -9.05 12.26
CA VAL A 43 -7.22 -7.95 12.27
C VAL A 43 -8.51 -8.38 11.57
N LYS A 44 -9.60 -8.51 12.33
CA LYS A 44 -10.90 -8.94 11.83
C LYS A 44 -11.42 -8.06 10.69
N GLU A 45 -11.31 -6.73 10.81
CA GLU A 45 -11.75 -5.82 9.74
C GLU A 45 -11.03 -6.04 8.41
N HIS A 46 -9.76 -6.48 8.42
CA HIS A 46 -9.01 -6.77 7.19
C HIS A 46 -9.55 -8.00 6.48
N ARG A 47 -9.88 -9.07 7.24
CA ARG A 47 -10.55 -10.26 6.71
C ARG A 47 -11.88 -9.90 6.07
N GLU A 48 -12.71 -9.19 6.84
CA GLU A 48 -14.04 -8.76 6.42
C GLU A 48 -14.00 -7.87 5.17
N ALA A 49 -12.99 -7.03 5.03
CA ALA A 49 -12.82 -6.19 3.85
C ALA A 49 -12.42 -7.02 2.61
N LEU A 50 -11.54 -8.02 2.76
CA LEU A 50 -11.19 -8.91 1.66
C LEU A 50 -12.38 -9.77 1.22
N GLU A 51 -13.15 -10.32 2.17
CA GLU A 51 -14.39 -11.05 1.89
C GLU A 51 -15.40 -10.18 1.13
N GLU A 52 -15.65 -8.96 1.62
CA GLU A 52 -16.55 -8.01 0.96
C GLU A 52 -16.06 -7.68 -0.47
N ALA A 53 -14.75 -7.55 -0.69
CA ALA A 53 -14.22 -7.22 -2.01
C ALA A 53 -14.58 -8.30 -3.05
N PHE A 54 -14.38 -9.58 -2.72
CA PHE A 54 -14.79 -10.69 -3.59
C PHE A 54 -16.28 -10.74 -3.84
N LEU A 55 -17.08 -10.70 -2.77
CA LEU A 55 -18.55 -10.72 -2.87
C LEU A 55 -19.11 -9.52 -3.63
N LYS A 56 -18.30 -8.47 -3.75
CA LYS A 56 -18.61 -7.26 -4.53
C LYS A 56 -17.77 -7.16 -5.81
N GLY A 57 -17.38 -8.27 -6.41
CA GLY A 57 -16.90 -8.31 -7.79
C GLY A 57 -15.46 -7.82 -8.00
N ILE A 58 -14.62 -7.85 -6.97
CA ILE A 58 -13.17 -7.73 -7.13
C ILE A 58 -12.59 -9.13 -7.16
N ASN A 59 -11.81 -9.46 -8.20
CA ASN A 59 -11.21 -10.79 -8.33
C ASN A 59 -9.69 -10.81 -8.48
N LEU A 60 -9.01 -9.66 -8.58
CA LEU A 60 -7.55 -9.61 -8.53
C LEU A 60 -7.06 -9.18 -7.15
N ILE A 61 -6.10 -9.94 -6.61
CA ILE A 61 -5.50 -9.72 -5.29
C ILE A 61 -3.99 -9.65 -5.45
N ASP A 62 -3.40 -8.56 -4.98
CA ASP A 62 -1.96 -8.33 -5.02
C ASP A 62 -1.37 -8.42 -3.62
N THR A 63 -0.38 -9.30 -3.43
CA THR A 63 0.34 -9.48 -2.17
C THR A 63 1.84 -9.68 -2.41
N SER A 64 2.61 -9.99 -1.37
CA SER A 64 4.05 -10.24 -1.45
C SER A 64 4.50 -11.03 -0.22
N ALA A 65 5.55 -11.83 -0.36
CA ALA A 65 6.06 -12.67 0.72
C ALA A 65 6.50 -11.88 1.98
N ASN A 66 6.93 -10.63 1.83
CA ASN A 66 7.34 -9.76 2.94
C ASN A 66 6.17 -9.00 3.61
N TYR A 67 4.97 -9.00 3.04
CA TYR A 67 3.85 -8.22 3.58
C TYR A 67 3.32 -8.84 4.88
N SER A 68 3.41 -8.07 5.97
CA SER A 68 3.12 -8.54 7.34
C SER A 68 3.84 -9.86 7.66
N GLU A 69 5.10 -9.99 7.22
CA GLU A 69 5.92 -11.21 7.37
C GLU A 69 5.28 -12.49 6.81
N GLY A 70 4.53 -12.34 5.70
CA GLY A 70 3.76 -13.41 5.08
C GLY A 70 2.32 -13.54 5.59
N GLY A 71 1.96 -12.81 6.65
CA GLY A 71 0.59 -12.82 7.19
C GLY A 71 -0.48 -12.30 6.21
N SER A 72 -0.09 -11.51 5.21
CA SER A 72 -0.98 -11.10 4.12
C SER A 72 -1.38 -12.29 3.24
N GLU A 73 -0.42 -13.13 2.84
CA GLU A 73 -0.66 -14.35 2.07
C GLU A 73 -1.49 -15.38 2.86
N GLU A 74 -1.19 -15.55 4.15
CA GLU A 74 -1.98 -16.44 5.02
C GLU A 74 -3.46 -16.00 5.09
N LEU A 75 -3.72 -14.70 5.25
CA LEU A 75 -5.07 -14.17 5.30
C LEU A 75 -5.82 -14.38 3.97
N ILE A 76 -5.15 -14.13 2.84
CA ILE A 76 -5.74 -14.33 1.51
C ILE A 76 -6.11 -15.80 1.30
N GLY A 77 -5.20 -16.72 1.63
CA GLY A 77 -5.47 -18.15 1.54
C GLY A 77 -6.66 -18.57 2.41
N GLU A 78 -6.73 -18.10 3.65
CA GLU A 78 -7.88 -18.39 4.52
C GLU A 78 -9.21 -17.86 3.96
N VAL A 79 -9.24 -16.64 3.43
CA VAL A 79 -10.47 -16.04 2.88
C VAL A 79 -10.91 -16.77 1.61
N LEU A 80 -10.01 -17.06 0.68
CA LEU A 80 -10.34 -17.79 -0.55
C LEU A 80 -10.97 -19.15 -0.25
N HIS A 81 -10.34 -19.94 0.63
CA HIS A 81 -10.86 -21.24 1.03
C HIS A 81 -12.19 -21.13 1.79
N ASN A 82 -12.34 -20.12 2.66
CA ASN A 82 -13.58 -19.89 3.38
C ASN A 82 -14.75 -19.52 2.46
N LEU A 83 -14.52 -18.60 1.51
CA LEU A 83 -15.53 -18.20 0.53
C LEU A 83 -15.88 -19.35 -0.42
N SER A 84 -14.91 -20.18 -0.80
CA SER A 84 -15.18 -21.35 -1.62
C SER A 84 -16.08 -22.36 -0.90
N GLN A 85 -15.77 -22.67 0.36
CA GLN A 85 -16.54 -23.63 1.16
C GLN A 85 -17.94 -23.13 1.57
N ASN A 86 -18.08 -21.83 1.87
CA ASN A 86 -19.28 -21.30 2.53
C ASN A 86 -20.12 -20.35 1.66
N GLN A 87 -19.55 -19.81 0.58
CA GLN A 87 -20.20 -18.81 -0.28
C GLN A 87 -20.18 -19.20 -1.77
N GLY A 88 -19.70 -20.40 -2.12
CA GLY A 88 -19.71 -20.92 -3.49
C GLY A 88 -18.73 -20.22 -4.44
N LEU A 89 -17.70 -19.54 -3.91
CA LEU A 89 -16.66 -18.95 -4.75
C LEU A 89 -15.85 -20.06 -5.44
N GLU A 90 -15.79 -20.03 -6.77
CA GLU A 90 -14.80 -20.82 -7.51
C GLU A 90 -13.41 -20.20 -7.29
N ILE A 91 -12.48 -20.95 -6.69
CA ILE A 91 -11.13 -20.42 -6.42
C ILE A 91 -10.44 -20.02 -7.74
N GLU A 92 -10.76 -20.73 -8.82
CA GLU A 92 -10.31 -20.50 -10.18
C GLU A 92 -10.77 -19.16 -10.77
N SER A 93 -11.76 -18.48 -10.15
CA SER A 93 -12.18 -17.15 -10.57
C SER A 93 -11.36 -16.02 -9.94
N ALA A 94 -10.55 -16.32 -8.93
CA ALA A 94 -9.65 -15.37 -8.28
C ALA A 94 -8.27 -15.38 -8.94
N VAL A 95 -7.72 -14.20 -9.21
CA VAL A 95 -6.38 -14.00 -9.77
C VAL A 95 -5.44 -13.49 -8.68
N VAL A 96 -4.50 -14.32 -8.25
CA VAL A 96 -3.57 -14.03 -7.15
C VAL A 96 -2.18 -13.67 -7.67
N VAL A 97 -1.77 -12.44 -7.38
CA VAL A 97 -0.43 -11.91 -7.66
C VAL A 97 0.38 -11.91 -6.37
N THR A 98 1.54 -12.58 -6.36
CA THR A 98 2.53 -12.43 -5.27
C THR A 98 3.91 -12.12 -5.83
N LYS A 99 4.86 -11.83 -4.94
CA LYS A 99 6.18 -11.31 -5.32
C LYS A 99 7.28 -11.81 -4.40
N GLY A 100 8.49 -11.90 -4.94
CA GLY A 100 9.71 -12.14 -4.19
C GLY A 100 10.81 -11.16 -4.56
N GLY A 101 11.67 -10.85 -3.60
CA GLY A 101 12.76 -9.89 -3.76
C GLY A 101 13.29 -9.41 -2.42
N TYR A 102 12.38 -8.97 -1.55
CA TYR A 102 12.72 -8.46 -0.22
C TYR A 102 13.08 -9.56 0.78
N ILE A 103 14.21 -9.38 1.44
CA ILE A 103 14.65 -10.16 2.60
C ILE A 103 14.51 -9.25 3.83
N GLN A 104 13.38 -9.39 4.52
CA GLN A 104 12.99 -8.62 5.71
C GLN A 104 12.21 -9.52 6.69
N GLY A 105 12.09 -9.12 7.96
CA GLY A 105 11.32 -9.85 8.96
C GLY A 105 11.75 -11.32 9.05
N ARG A 106 10.80 -12.25 8.95
CA ARG A 106 11.08 -13.71 8.94
C ARG A 106 12.04 -14.15 7.84
N ASN A 107 11.99 -13.55 6.65
CA ASN A 107 12.93 -13.87 5.57
C ASN A 107 14.36 -13.45 5.92
N PHE A 108 14.51 -12.32 6.62
CA PHE A 108 15.81 -11.85 7.10
C PHE A 108 16.38 -12.79 8.17
N LEU A 109 15.57 -13.22 9.13
CA LEU A 109 15.99 -14.22 10.12
C LEU A 109 16.39 -15.55 9.46
N HIS A 110 15.65 -15.99 8.45
CA HIS A 110 16.00 -17.18 7.68
C HIS A 110 17.33 -17.01 6.92
N ALA A 111 17.54 -15.89 6.23
CA ALA A 111 18.78 -15.60 5.51
C ALA A 111 19.99 -15.52 6.46
N LEU A 112 19.84 -14.90 7.64
CA LEU A 112 20.87 -14.86 8.67
C LEU A 112 21.23 -16.24 9.19
N GLN A 113 20.23 -17.11 9.40
CA GLN A 113 20.47 -18.48 9.84
C GLN A 113 21.30 -19.24 8.79
N ARG A 114 20.93 -19.11 7.52
CA ARG A 114 21.69 -19.72 6.41
C ARG A 114 23.12 -19.21 6.30
N GLU A 115 23.35 -17.92 6.52
CA GLU A 115 24.71 -17.35 6.61
C GLU A 115 25.51 -17.99 7.74
N ARG A 116 24.91 -18.13 8.93
CA ARG A 116 25.56 -18.76 10.11
C ARG A 116 25.90 -20.22 9.88
N ASP A 117 25.03 -20.94 9.18
CA ASP A 117 25.21 -22.36 8.90
C ASP A 117 26.13 -22.62 7.68
N GLY A 118 26.68 -21.57 7.07
CA GLY A 118 27.69 -21.67 6.00
C GLY A 118 27.12 -21.90 4.60
N TYR A 119 25.82 -21.69 4.39
CA TYR A 119 25.16 -21.84 3.08
C TYR A 119 24.28 -20.62 2.72
N PRO A 120 24.86 -19.40 2.65
CA PRO A 120 24.10 -18.19 2.36
C PRO A 120 23.42 -18.24 1.00
N PHE A 121 22.33 -17.47 0.85
CA PHE A 121 21.78 -17.23 -0.48
C PHE A 121 22.81 -16.49 -1.34
N THR A 122 22.90 -16.89 -2.60
CA THR A 122 23.79 -16.26 -3.57
C THR A 122 23.28 -14.87 -3.98
N GLU A 123 24.20 -13.95 -4.31
CA GLU A 123 23.89 -12.63 -4.88
C GLU A 123 23.00 -11.70 -4.03
N VAL A 124 22.96 -11.91 -2.71
CA VAL A 124 22.23 -11.03 -1.78
C VAL A 124 22.83 -9.62 -1.77
N VAL A 125 21.96 -8.62 -1.85
CA VAL A 125 22.28 -7.19 -1.73
C VAL A 125 21.84 -6.71 -0.35
N LYS A 126 22.77 -6.22 0.47
CA LYS A 126 22.50 -5.75 1.84
C LYS A 126 22.29 -4.23 1.86
N CYS A 127 21.06 -3.76 1.71
CA CYS A 127 20.74 -2.33 1.64
C CYS A 127 20.82 -1.60 2.99
N SER A 128 20.46 -2.27 4.08
CA SER A 128 20.63 -1.80 5.45
C SER A 128 20.56 -2.97 6.43
N ASP A 129 20.72 -2.69 7.72
CA ASP A 129 20.75 -3.70 8.79
C ASP A 129 19.55 -4.65 8.79
N ASN A 130 18.36 -4.16 8.38
CA ASN A 130 17.11 -4.93 8.38
C ASN A 130 16.42 -5.01 7.00
N LEU A 131 17.15 -4.68 5.93
CA LEU A 131 16.62 -4.71 4.56
C LEU A 131 17.70 -5.23 3.61
N TRP A 132 17.53 -6.49 3.20
CA TRP A 132 18.31 -7.08 2.12
C TRP A 132 17.40 -7.36 0.91
N HIS A 133 18.01 -7.64 -0.24
CA HIS A 133 17.31 -7.92 -1.48
C HIS A 133 18.00 -9.05 -2.26
N CYS A 134 17.22 -9.93 -2.88
CA CYS A 134 17.73 -11.00 -3.71
C CYS A 134 16.68 -11.44 -4.73
N ILE A 135 17.10 -11.64 -5.99
CA ILE A 135 16.29 -12.25 -7.05
C ILE A 135 16.97 -13.49 -7.65
N HIS A 136 17.97 -14.03 -6.95
CA HIS A 136 18.67 -15.23 -7.40
C HIS A 136 17.71 -16.44 -7.38
N PRO A 137 17.79 -17.38 -8.35
CA PRO A 137 16.92 -18.56 -8.45
C PRO A 137 16.71 -19.31 -7.15
N GLU A 138 17.78 -19.53 -6.38
CA GLU A 138 17.72 -20.23 -5.09
C GLU A 138 16.77 -19.54 -4.08
N PHE A 139 16.86 -18.22 -3.97
CA PHE A 139 16.00 -17.46 -3.09
C PHE A 139 14.56 -17.41 -3.63
N LEU A 140 14.39 -17.22 -4.95
CA LEU A 140 13.06 -17.20 -5.56
C LEU A 140 12.34 -18.54 -5.37
N GLY A 141 13.04 -19.67 -5.49
CA GLY A 141 12.48 -21.00 -5.25
C GLY A 141 12.01 -21.21 -3.81
N ASP A 142 12.77 -20.72 -2.83
CA ASP A 142 12.37 -20.70 -1.42
C ASP A 142 11.09 -19.87 -1.23
N GLN A 143 11.05 -18.67 -1.81
CA GLN A 143 9.90 -17.76 -1.67
C GLN A 143 8.64 -18.30 -2.34
N ILE A 144 8.72 -18.84 -3.56
CA ILE A 144 7.59 -19.49 -4.24
C ILE A 144 7.04 -20.64 -3.38
N SER A 145 7.91 -21.45 -2.78
CA SER A 145 7.51 -22.58 -1.91
C SER A 145 6.74 -22.11 -0.69
N HIS A 146 7.26 -21.09 -0.01
CA HIS A 146 6.62 -20.54 1.17
C HIS A 146 5.31 -19.79 0.83
N SER A 147 5.26 -19.05 -0.27
CA SER A 147 4.06 -18.36 -0.74
C SER A 147 2.93 -19.34 -1.07
N LEU A 148 3.19 -20.40 -1.83
CA LEU A 148 2.20 -21.45 -2.13
C LEU A 148 1.62 -22.06 -0.85
N LYS A 149 2.47 -22.35 0.14
CA LYS A 149 2.05 -22.89 1.44
C LYS A 149 1.15 -21.91 2.22
N ARG A 150 1.54 -20.63 2.31
CA ARG A 150 0.76 -19.61 3.03
C ARG A 150 -0.58 -19.31 2.35
N LEU A 151 -0.57 -19.19 1.02
CA LEU A 151 -1.77 -18.98 0.21
C LEU A 151 -2.67 -20.24 0.16
N LYS A 152 -2.13 -21.41 0.49
CA LYS A 152 -2.80 -22.72 0.36
C LYS A 152 -3.22 -22.98 -1.09
N LEU A 153 -2.30 -22.73 -2.01
CA LEU A 153 -2.48 -22.90 -3.46
C LEU A 153 -1.42 -23.86 -4.00
N ASN A 154 -1.74 -24.56 -5.08
CA ASN A 154 -0.78 -25.43 -5.79
C ASN A 154 -0.04 -24.69 -6.91
N THR A 155 -0.58 -23.55 -7.36
CA THR A 155 -0.02 -22.69 -8.41
C THR A 155 -0.21 -21.23 -7.97
N ILE A 156 0.68 -20.33 -8.38
CA ILE A 156 0.53 -18.85 -8.30
C ILE A 156 0.20 -18.30 -9.70
N ASP A 157 -0.66 -17.30 -9.83
CA ASP A 157 -1.16 -16.89 -11.16
C ASP A 157 -0.09 -16.03 -11.79
N ILE A 158 0.43 -15.12 -10.99
CA ILE A 158 1.39 -14.13 -11.42
C ILE A 158 2.41 -13.95 -10.30
N TYR A 159 3.67 -14.27 -10.60
CA TYR A 159 4.78 -14.05 -9.69
C TYR A 159 5.65 -12.90 -10.19
N LEU A 160 5.78 -11.83 -9.40
CA LEU A 160 6.58 -10.67 -9.78
C LEU A 160 7.95 -10.68 -9.08
N LEU A 161 9.01 -10.32 -9.82
CA LEU A 161 10.23 -9.84 -9.18
C LEU A 161 9.93 -8.49 -8.52
N HIS A 162 10.21 -8.37 -7.23
CA HIS A 162 9.83 -7.22 -6.43
C HIS A 162 10.98 -6.20 -6.35
N ASN A 163 10.84 -5.10 -7.09
CA ASN A 163 11.75 -3.96 -7.16
C ASN A 163 13.21 -4.38 -7.38
N PRO A 164 13.53 -5.05 -8.50
CA PRO A 164 14.89 -5.50 -8.79
C PRO A 164 15.91 -4.34 -8.78
N GLU A 165 15.48 -3.11 -9.04
CA GLU A 165 16.33 -1.90 -9.00
C GLU A 165 17.04 -1.66 -7.65
N TYR A 166 16.66 -2.38 -6.57
CA TYR A 166 17.39 -2.35 -5.30
C TYR A 166 18.85 -2.75 -5.44
N TYR A 167 19.20 -3.60 -6.42
CA TYR A 167 20.60 -3.85 -6.76
C TYR A 167 21.34 -2.56 -7.16
N LEU A 168 20.74 -1.75 -8.04
CA LEU A 168 21.31 -0.47 -8.50
C LEU A 168 21.36 0.59 -7.40
N ASN A 169 20.42 0.54 -6.46
CA ASN A 169 20.36 1.51 -5.36
C ASN A 169 21.35 1.24 -4.23
N CYS A 170 21.58 -0.05 -3.93
CA CYS A 170 22.23 -0.44 -2.68
C CYS A 170 23.61 -1.08 -2.87
N SER A 171 23.90 -1.66 -4.04
CA SER A 171 25.19 -2.31 -4.26
C SER A 171 26.25 -1.27 -4.66
N PRO A 172 27.36 -1.13 -3.91
CA PRO A 172 28.43 -0.17 -4.22
C PRO A 172 29.02 -0.35 -5.62
N ASP A 173 29.19 -1.60 -6.04
CA ASP A 173 29.74 -1.99 -7.33
C ASP A 173 28.63 -2.26 -8.37
N SER A 174 27.44 -1.68 -8.16
CA SER A 174 26.32 -1.88 -9.07
C SER A 174 26.64 -1.38 -10.47
N ASN A 175 26.17 -2.12 -11.46
CA ASN A 175 26.25 -1.73 -12.86
C ASN A 175 25.06 -2.29 -13.64
N VAL A 176 24.73 -1.62 -14.75
CA VAL A 176 23.52 -1.90 -15.52
C VAL A 176 23.60 -3.27 -16.22
N GLU A 177 24.78 -3.73 -16.63
CA GLU A 177 24.94 -5.01 -17.30
C GLU A 177 24.64 -6.18 -16.36
N GLU A 178 25.23 -6.16 -15.17
CA GLU A 178 24.98 -7.15 -14.12
C GLU A 178 23.52 -7.12 -13.65
N TYR A 179 22.91 -5.95 -13.58
CA TYR A 179 21.48 -5.81 -13.25
C TYR A 179 20.60 -6.60 -14.21
N TYR A 180 20.78 -6.42 -15.52
CA TYR A 180 20.00 -7.14 -16.52
C TYR A 180 20.41 -8.62 -16.64
N ARG A 181 21.68 -8.97 -16.37
CA ARG A 181 22.10 -10.38 -16.25
C ARG A 181 21.35 -11.10 -15.14
N ARG A 182 21.24 -10.49 -13.95
CA ARG A 182 20.47 -11.04 -12.81
C ARG A 182 19.00 -11.25 -13.14
N ILE A 183 18.38 -10.28 -13.83
CA ILE A 183 17.00 -10.40 -14.32
C ILE A 183 16.87 -11.57 -15.30
N LYS A 184 17.81 -11.70 -16.24
CA LYS A 184 17.83 -12.83 -17.20
C LYS A 184 17.88 -14.18 -16.47
N THR A 185 18.81 -14.34 -15.53
CA THR A 185 18.93 -15.57 -14.73
C THR A 185 17.67 -15.86 -13.91
N ALA A 186 17.04 -14.82 -13.35
CA ALA A 186 15.76 -14.98 -12.66
C ALA A 186 14.64 -15.42 -13.62
N PHE A 187 14.56 -14.86 -14.82
CA PHE A 187 13.55 -15.22 -15.83
C PHE A 187 13.73 -16.64 -16.34
N GLU A 188 14.96 -17.09 -16.61
CA GLU A 188 15.26 -18.47 -16.98
C GLU A 188 14.72 -19.45 -15.92
N TYR A 189 14.95 -19.16 -14.65
CA TYR A 189 14.41 -19.96 -13.55
C TYR A 189 12.88 -19.89 -13.44
N LEU A 190 12.27 -18.72 -13.64
CA LEU A 190 10.81 -18.59 -13.59
C LEU A 190 10.12 -19.34 -14.73
N GLU A 191 10.71 -19.44 -15.92
CA GLU A 191 10.23 -20.32 -16.98
C GLU A 191 10.24 -21.81 -16.56
N GLU A 192 11.24 -22.25 -15.78
CA GLU A 192 11.21 -23.60 -15.20
C GLU A 192 10.08 -23.78 -14.19
N GLU A 193 9.81 -22.79 -13.34
CA GLU A 193 8.70 -22.83 -12.38
C GLU A 193 7.33 -22.82 -13.07
N VAL A 194 7.22 -22.18 -14.24
CA VAL A 194 6.05 -22.29 -15.12
C VAL A 194 5.92 -23.72 -15.66
N ALA A 195 7.01 -24.30 -16.17
CA ALA A 195 7.00 -25.68 -16.66
C ALA A 195 6.67 -26.70 -15.55
N ARG A 196 7.08 -26.43 -14.31
CA ARG A 196 6.69 -27.21 -13.10
C ARG A 196 5.24 -26.98 -12.67
N GLY A 197 4.52 -26.02 -13.27
CA GLY A 197 3.13 -25.68 -12.95
C GLY A 197 2.95 -24.96 -11.62
N ARG A 198 4.03 -24.46 -11.02
CA ARG A 198 4.02 -23.76 -9.73
C ARG A 198 3.66 -22.30 -9.85
N ILE A 199 3.91 -21.69 -11.01
CA ILE A 199 3.43 -20.36 -11.39
C ILE A 199 2.82 -20.42 -12.80
N ARG A 200 1.84 -19.56 -13.14
CA ARG A 200 1.27 -19.48 -14.52
C ARG A 200 1.98 -18.44 -15.37
N TRP A 201 2.22 -17.27 -14.79
CA TRP A 201 2.86 -16.13 -15.44
C TRP A 201 3.83 -15.47 -14.48
N TYR A 202 4.75 -14.67 -15.02
CA TYR A 202 5.62 -13.84 -14.22
C TYR A 202 5.76 -12.43 -14.76
N GLY A 203 6.40 -11.58 -13.97
CA GLY A 203 6.50 -10.17 -14.24
C GLY A 203 7.49 -9.43 -13.37
N ILE A 204 7.47 -8.10 -13.44
CA ILE A 204 8.28 -7.22 -12.60
C ILE A 204 7.39 -6.15 -11.96
N SER A 205 7.56 -5.95 -10.66
CA SER A 205 7.14 -4.73 -9.97
C SER A 205 8.35 -3.82 -9.84
N SER A 206 8.28 -2.60 -10.35
CA SER A 206 9.38 -1.64 -10.24
C SER A 206 8.86 -0.24 -9.97
N ASN A 207 9.50 0.45 -9.04
CA ASN A 207 9.22 1.86 -8.77
C ASN A 207 9.81 2.77 -9.83
N THR A 208 10.86 2.32 -10.53
CA THR A 208 11.63 3.15 -11.47
C THR A 208 11.16 2.99 -12.91
N PHE A 209 10.14 2.16 -13.16
CA PHE A 209 9.52 2.00 -14.47
C PHE A 209 9.03 3.33 -15.08
N GLY A 210 8.49 4.22 -14.25
CA GLY A 210 8.04 5.54 -14.68
C GLY A 210 9.14 6.60 -14.80
N GLU A 211 10.35 6.34 -14.34
CA GLU A 211 11.40 7.36 -14.27
C GLU A 211 12.00 7.69 -15.64
N ASN A 212 12.78 8.78 -15.70
CA ASN A 212 13.52 9.14 -16.91
C ASN A 212 14.63 8.13 -17.20
N ALA A 213 14.87 7.88 -18.49
CA ALA A 213 15.82 6.85 -18.94
C ALA A 213 17.30 7.12 -18.53
N ASN A 214 17.63 8.34 -18.12
CA ASN A 214 18.96 8.76 -17.70
C ASN A 214 19.23 8.57 -16.20
N ILE A 215 18.22 8.21 -15.40
CA ILE A 215 18.41 7.95 -13.97
C ILE A 215 19.15 6.61 -13.82
N SER A 216 20.13 6.56 -12.91
CA SER A 216 21.04 5.42 -12.73
C SER A 216 20.33 4.11 -12.34
N ASN A 217 19.19 4.19 -11.65
CA ASN A 217 18.40 3.04 -11.21
C ASN A 217 17.19 2.74 -12.11
N PHE A 218 17.15 3.29 -13.33
CA PHE A 218 16.05 3.11 -14.26
C PHE A 218 15.91 1.66 -14.74
N THR A 219 14.69 1.14 -14.67
CA THR A 219 14.32 -0.18 -15.20
C THR A 219 13.65 -0.02 -16.57
N SER A 220 14.37 -0.38 -17.64
CA SER A 220 13.87 -0.30 -19.02
C SER A 220 13.00 -1.51 -19.37
N LEU A 221 11.73 -1.25 -19.72
CA LEU A 221 10.80 -2.29 -20.16
C LEU A 221 11.25 -2.89 -21.50
N GLU A 222 11.79 -2.10 -22.42
CA GLU A 222 12.37 -2.58 -23.69
C GLU A 222 13.42 -3.66 -23.45
N LYS A 223 14.40 -3.39 -22.58
CA LYS A 223 15.45 -4.36 -22.26
C LYS A 223 14.89 -5.62 -21.59
N ILE A 224 13.89 -5.47 -20.72
CA ILE A 224 13.22 -6.62 -20.08
C ILE A 224 12.52 -7.50 -21.12
N ILE A 225 11.83 -6.90 -22.08
CA ILE A 225 11.18 -7.64 -23.17
C ILE A 225 12.22 -8.35 -24.04
N GLU A 226 13.31 -7.66 -24.42
CA GLU A 226 14.42 -8.25 -25.19
C GLU A 226 15.00 -9.48 -24.45
N ILE A 227 15.17 -9.39 -23.13
CA ILE A 227 15.62 -10.51 -22.29
C ILE A 227 14.64 -11.67 -22.35
N ALA A 228 13.35 -11.42 -22.11
CA ALA A 228 12.33 -12.47 -22.12
C ALA A 228 12.23 -13.17 -23.49
N GLU A 229 12.24 -12.40 -24.58
CA GLU A 229 12.21 -12.89 -25.97
C GLU A 229 13.48 -13.68 -26.33
N SER A 230 14.64 -13.33 -25.73
CA SER A 230 15.90 -14.06 -25.93
C SER A 230 15.94 -15.44 -25.25
N ILE A 231 15.14 -15.62 -24.18
CA ILE A 231 15.02 -16.91 -23.47
C ILE A 231 14.04 -17.81 -24.22
N ASN A 232 12.85 -17.30 -24.53
CA ASN A 232 11.82 -18.00 -25.28
C ASN A 232 10.91 -16.99 -26.00
N GLN A 233 10.67 -17.19 -27.29
CA GLN A 233 9.74 -16.36 -28.08
C GLN A 233 8.29 -16.45 -27.57
N HIS A 234 7.93 -17.59 -26.96
CA HIS A 234 6.64 -17.82 -26.30
C HIS A 234 6.78 -17.80 -24.76
N ASN A 235 7.60 -16.89 -24.24
CA ASN A 235 7.78 -16.70 -22.79
C ASN A 235 6.50 -16.31 -22.04
N HIS A 236 6.56 -16.48 -20.72
CA HIS A 236 5.49 -16.21 -19.76
C HIS A 236 5.66 -14.89 -18.99
N PHE A 237 6.54 -13.99 -19.45
CA PHE A 237 6.59 -12.61 -18.95
C PHE A 237 5.35 -11.85 -19.44
N ALA A 238 4.40 -11.56 -18.54
CA ALA A 238 3.08 -11.07 -18.95
C ALA A 238 2.58 -9.83 -18.19
N VAL A 239 3.13 -9.51 -17.02
CA VAL A 239 2.60 -8.44 -16.17
C VAL A 239 3.70 -7.51 -15.67
N ILE A 240 3.41 -6.22 -15.66
CA ILE A 240 4.21 -5.21 -14.99
C ILE A 240 3.40 -4.51 -13.92
N GLN A 241 4.07 -4.12 -12.85
CA GLN A 241 3.48 -3.30 -11.79
C GLN A 241 4.32 -2.05 -11.57
N LEU A 242 3.66 -0.88 -11.55
CA LEU A 242 4.33 0.40 -11.37
C LEU A 242 3.45 1.43 -10.65
N PRO A 243 4.06 2.44 -10.02
CA PRO A 243 3.34 3.55 -9.44
C PRO A 243 2.75 4.45 -10.53
N ILE A 244 1.45 4.71 -10.45
CA ILE A 244 0.79 5.79 -11.20
C ILE A 244 -0.22 6.46 -10.26
N ASN A 245 -0.14 7.79 -10.16
CA ASN A 245 -1.16 8.60 -9.51
C ASN A 245 -1.14 10.03 -10.08
N LEU A 246 -1.83 10.96 -9.42
CA LEU A 246 -1.91 12.33 -9.88
C LEU A 246 -0.53 13.01 -10.01
N PHE A 247 0.46 12.58 -9.22
CA PHE A 247 1.81 13.14 -9.19
C PHE A 247 2.85 12.22 -9.84
N GLU A 248 2.84 10.93 -9.51
CA GLU A 248 3.71 9.91 -10.13
C GLU A 248 3.17 9.58 -11.53
N LYS A 249 3.49 10.42 -12.52
CA LYS A 249 2.93 10.38 -13.89
C LYS A 249 3.84 9.78 -14.94
N GLY A 250 5.06 9.42 -14.57
CA GLY A 250 6.13 9.13 -15.51
C GLY A 250 5.83 7.98 -16.48
N GLY A 251 5.14 6.92 -16.04
CA GLY A 251 4.72 5.83 -16.93
C GLY A 251 3.76 6.27 -18.05
N VAL A 252 3.02 7.36 -17.84
CA VAL A 252 2.06 7.93 -18.79
C VAL A 252 2.73 8.91 -19.77
N VAL A 253 3.63 9.77 -19.28
CA VAL A 253 4.12 10.94 -20.04
C VAL A 253 5.58 10.86 -20.47
N ASN A 254 6.42 10.08 -19.79
CA ASN A 254 7.85 10.03 -20.11
C ASN A 254 8.07 9.09 -21.29
N ILE A 255 8.65 9.60 -22.37
CA ILE A 255 9.18 8.78 -23.46
C ILE A 255 10.51 8.19 -22.98
N ASN A 256 10.41 7.12 -22.16
CA ASN A 256 11.55 6.50 -21.47
C ASN A 256 11.95 5.14 -22.06
N GLN A 257 11.26 4.70 -23.13
CA GLN A 257 11.62 3.55 -23.93
C GLN A 257 12.30 4.06 -25.21
N THR A 258 13.62 4.30 -25.09
CA THR A 258 14.42 5.09 -26.03
C THR A 258 14.59 4.47 -27.42
N LYS A 259 14.48 3.14 -27.57
CA LYS A 259 14.64 2.51 -28.90
C LYS A 259 13.36 2.63 -29.73
N SER A 260 12.20 2.64 -29.07
CA SER A 260 10.88 2.64 -29.71
C SER A 260 10.18 4.00 -29.67
N ASP A 261 10.80 5.01 -29.05
CA ASP A 261 10.23 6.35 -28.83
C ASP A 261 8.83 6.31 -28.18
N LYS A 262 8.65 5.41 -27.20
CA LYS A 262 7.38 5.20 -26.49
C LYS A 262 7.47 5.52 -25.01
N THR A 263 6.30 5.80 -24.43
CA THR A 263 6.13 5.74 -22.99
C THR A 263 6.00 4.27 -22.58
N LEU A 264 6.28 3.98 -21.31
CA LEU A 264 6.17 2.63 -20.78
C LEU A 264 4.77 2.02 -21.02
N LEU A 265 3.70 2.78 -20.77
CA LEU A 265 2.34 2.27 -20.97
C LEU A 265 2.04 1.92 -22.42
N LYS A 266 2.49 2.74 -23.38
CA LYS A 266 2.27 2.47 -24.81
C LYS A 266 3.02 1.22 -25.26
N LEU A 267 4.26 1.03 -24.82
CA LEU A 267 5.03 -0.17 -25.12
C LEU A 267 4.39 -1.42 -24.47
N ALA A 268 3.94 -1.32 -23.23
CA ALA A 268 3.28 -2.42 -22.53
C ALA A 268 2.01 -2.88 -23.27
N ALA A 269 1.18 -1.94 -23.72
CA ALA A 269 -0.03 -2.23 -24.48
C ALA A 269 0.26 -2.90 -25.83
N GLU A 270 1.25 -2.39 -26.58
CA GLU A 270 1.67 -2.99 -27.86
C GLU A 270 2.16 -4.43 -27.71
N LYS A 271 2.86 -4.72 -26.61
CA LYS A 271 3.39 -6.07 -26.30
C LYS A 271 2.36 -6.95 -25.59
N GLY A 272 1.12 -6.47 -25.40
CA GLY A 272 0.05 -7.21 -24.76
C GLY A 272 0.33 -7.55 -23.29
N LEU A 273 1.04 -6.68 -22.56
CA LEU A 273 1.32 -6.87 -21.15
C LEU A 273 0.16 -6.35 -20.28
N GLY A 274 -0.13 -7.06 -19.19
CA GLY A 274 -1.02 -6.58 -18.15
C GLY A 274 -0.33 -5.51 -17.29
N VAL A 275 -1.03 -4.43 -16.99
CA VAL A 275 -0.48 -3.31 -16.20
C VAL A 275 -1.25 -3.19 -14.88
N LEU A 276 -0.53 -3.38 -13.78
CA LEU A 276 -1.02 -3.18 -12.43
C LEU A 276 -0.47 -1.85 -11.88
N VAL A 277 -1.37 -0.96 -11.46
CA VAL A 277 -0.96 0.30 -10.83
C VAL A 277 -0.95 0.15 -9.33
N ASN A 278 0.19 0.40 -8.67
CA ASN A 278 0.28 0.55 -7.22
C ASN A 278 0.39 2.03 -6.81
N ARG A 279 0.23 2.29 -5.50
CA ARG A 279 0.20 3.65 -4.92
C ARG A 279 -0.76 4.65 -5.62
N PRO A 280 -1.96 4.26 -6.07
CA PRO A 280 -2.86 5.21 -6.74
C PRO A 280 -3.29 6.39 -5.85
N LEU A 281 -3.24 6.21 -4.53
CA LEU A 281 -3.75 7.17 -3.55
C LEU A 281 -2.73 7.64 -2.51
N ASN A 282 -1.48 7.17 -2.59
CA ASN A 282 -0.40 7.52 -1.66
C ASN A 282 0.79 8.01 -2.48
N ALA A 283 0.67 9.23 -3.00
CA ALA A 283 1.69 9.82 -3.85
C ALA A 283 2.96 10.12 -3.04
N ILE A 284 4.12 9.85 -3.62
CA ILE A 284 5.41 10.20 -3.04
C ILE A 284 5.91 11.49 -3.70
N LEU A 285 6.16 12.52 -2.89
CA LEU A 285 6.65 13.83 -3.32
C LEU A 285 7.86 14.19 -2.44
N GLY A 286 9.07 14.10 -3.02
CA GLY A 286 10.30 14.13 -2.23
C GLY A 286 10.30 13.03 -1.17
N ASN A 287 10.50 13.40 0.10
CA ASN A 287 10.50 12.47 1.23
C ASN A 287 9.14 12.37 1.95
N LYS A 288 8.06 12.91 1.38
CA LYS A 288 6.73 12.96 1.99
C LYS A 288 5.72 12.11 1.23
N ILE A 289 4.81 11.49 1.98
CA ILE A 289 3.66 10.76 1.43
C ILE A 289 2.43 11.66 1.48
N PHE A 290 1.79 11.89 0.34
CA PHE A 290 0.55 12.64 0.20
C PHE A 290 -0.61 11.69 -0.08
N ARG A 291 -1.57 11.62 0.84
CA ARG A 291 -2.81 10.85 0.66
C ARG A 291 -3.80 11.62 -0.22
N LEU A 292 -4.27 10.98 -1.30
CA LEU A 292 -5.30 11.48 -2.21
C LEU A 292 -6.69 11.00 -1.77
N ALA A 293 -7.18 11.51 -0.64
CA ALA A 293 -8.50 11.16 -0.11
C ALA A 293 -9.12 12.34 0.61
N ASP A 294 -10.44 12.47 0.50
CA ASP A 294 -11.21 13.38 1.33
C ASP A 294 -11.60 12.71 2.64
N PHE A 295 -11.73 13.53 3.66
CA PHE A 295 -12.14 13.11 5.00
C PHE A 295 -13.56 13.59 5.26
N GLN A 296 -14.39 12.77 5.90
CA GLN A 296 -15.72 13.20 6.29
C GLN A 296 -15.63 14.03 7.58
N ILE A 297 -15.99 15.31 7.49
CA ILE A 297 -15.99 16.24 8.61
C ILE A 297 -17.42 16.38 9.11
N LYS A 298 -17.68 15.95 10.36
CA LYS A 298 -19.00 16.06 10.99
C LYS A 298 -19.17 17.38 11.74
N GLU A 299 -18.06 17.95 12.21
CA GLU A 299 -18.03 19.13 13.08
C GLU A 299 -16.86 20.02 12.66
N ASN A 300 -17.03 21.34 12.76
CA ASN A 300 -15.96 22.29 12.47
C ASN A 300 -15.22 22.64 13.77
N ILE A 301 -13.90 22.45 13.78
CA ILE A 301 -13.05 22.74 14.96
C ILE A 301 -12.36 24.08 14.74
N ASN A 302 -12.65 25.05 15.59
CA ASN A 302 -11.95 26.33 15.59
C ASN A 302 -10.52 26.14 16.13
N ARG A 303 -9.53 26.66 15.40
CA ARG A 303 -8.11 26.51 15.75
C ARG A 303 -7.75 27.17 17.08
N ASP A 304 -8.28 28.34 17.38
CA ASP A 304 -7.93 29.08 18.59
C ASP A 304 -8.56 28.44 19.84
N ASP A 305 -9.78 27.93 19.72
CA ASP A 305 -10.42 27.12 20.76
C ASP A 305 -9.63 25.83 21.01
N LEU A 306 -9.19 25.16 19.93
CA LEU A 306 -8.37 23.95 20.02
C LEU A 306 -7.06 24.22 20.76
N LEU A 307 -6.33 25.28 20.40
CA LEU A 307 -5.09 25.68 21.07
C LEU A 307 -5.33 26.00 22.54
N THR A 308 -6.45 26.67 22.86
CA THR A 308 -6.86 26.98 24.24
C THR A 308 -7.13 25.69 25.02
N ASN A 309 -7.79 24.70 24.42
CA ASN A 309 -8.04 23.40 25.04
C ASN A 309 -6.76 22.60 25.28
N ILE A 310 -5.82 22.61 24.32
CA ILE A 310 -4.49 22.01 24.48
C ILE A 310 -3.76 22.63 25.67
N ASP A 311 -3.73 23.97 25.73
CA ASP A 311 -3.08 24.70 26.82
C ASP A 311 -3.70 24.41 28.19
N SER A 312 -5.03 24.41 28.26
CA SER A 312 -5.78 24.10 29.48
C SER A 312 -5.52 22.67 29.96
N LEU A 313 -5.48 21.69 29.06
CA LEU A 313 -5.22 20.31 29.42
C LEU A 313 -3.76 20.09 29.84
N ALA A 314 -2.79 20.76 29.20
CA ALA A 314 -1.40 20.71 29.59
C ALA A 314 -1.14 21.31 30.99
N ARG A 315 -1.89 22.34 31.38
CA ARG A 315 -1.86 22.87 32.77
C ARG A 315 -2.44 21.87 33.76
N SER A 316 -3.60 21.30 33.44
CA SER A 316 -4.25 20.26 34.26
C SER A 316 -3.35 19.04 34.45
N GLU A 317 -2.58 18.66 33.42
CA GLU A 317 -1.58 17.60 33.50
C GLU A 317 -0.52 17.87 34.57
N LEU A 318 0.03 19.09 34.60
CA LEU A 318 1.02 19.51 35.61
C LEU A 318 0.42 19.58 37.02
N GLU A 319 -0.82 20.04 37.15
CA GLU A 319 -1.54 20.06 38.44
C GLU A 319 -1.76 18.63 38.99
N ILE A 320 -2.08 17.68 38.11
CA ILE A 320 -2.20 16.26 38.49
C ILE A 320 -0.84 15.73 38.94
N ILE A 321 0.23 15.95 38.16
CA ILE A 321 1.59 15.49 38.51
C ILE A 321 2.02 16.04 39.87
N ASP A 322 1.74 17.32 40.16
CA ASP A 322 2.10 17.96 41.42
C ASP A 322 1.49 17.25 42.65
N GLN A 323 0.26 16.73 42.52
CA GLN A 323 -0.41 15.98 43.59
C GLN A 323 0.27 14.66 43.94
N TYR A 324 1.15 14.12 43.08
CA TYR A 324 1.81 12.84 43.27
C TYR A 324 3.31 12.93 43.60
N LYS A 325 3.84 14.13 43.85
CA LYS A 325 5.24 14.33 44.26
C LYS A 325 5.63 13.63 45.58
N PHE A 326 4.65 13.17 46.35
CA PHE A 326 4.87 12.40 47.58
C PHE A 326 5.26 10.93 47.33
N LEU A 327 5.09 10.42 46.12
CA LEU A 327 5.45 9.05 45.76
C LEU A 327 6.97 8.84 45.73
N LYS A 328 7.41 7.57 45.72
CA LYS A 328 8.83 7.26 45.59
C LYS A 328 9.37 7.75 44.24
N PRO A 329 10.67 8.08 44.13
CA PRO A 329 11.25 8.59 42.88
C PRO A 329 10.97 7.72 41.66
N GLU A 330 10.99 6.38 41.81
CA GLU A 330 10.74 5.44 40.73
C GLU A 330 9.28 5.48 40.26
N GLU A 331 8.34 5.59 41.19
CA GLU A 331 6.90 5.68 40.94
C GLU A 331 6.52 7.04 40.35
N PHE A 332 7.13 8.12 40.84
CA PHE A 332 6.94 9.47 40.34
C PHE A 332 7.45 9.64 38.90
N SER A 333 8.61 9.05 38.57
CA SER A 333 9.14 9.07 37.21
C SER A 333 8.16 8.48 36.21
N VAL A 334 7.54 7.34 36.53
CA VAL A 334 6.54 6.70 35.67
C VAL A 334 5.37 7.65 35.36
N ILE A 335 4.84 8.33 36.37
CA ILE A 335 3.74 9.28 36.16
C ILE A 335 4.22 10.45 35.30
N ASN A 336 5.37 11.06 35.63
CA ASN A 336 5.88 12.23 34.91
C ASN A 336 6.18 11.95 33.43
N ASP A 337 6.68 10.75 33.12
CA ASP A 337 7.11 10.37 31.77
C ASP A 337 5.94 9.95 30.87
N TYR A 338 4.93 9.28 31.44
CA TYR A 338 3.80 8.78 30.67
C TYR A 338 2.58 9.71 30.69
N LEU A 339 2.40 10.52 31.73
CA LEU A 339 1.42 11.60 31.79
C LEU A 339 2.03 12.88 31.19
N SER A 340 2.37 12.81 29.90
CA SER A 340 3.04 13.89 29.16
C SER A 340 2.29 14.29 27.88
N THR A 341 1.17 13.65 27.58
CA THR A 341 0.53 13.70 26.26
C THR A 341 0.09 15.11 25.91
N ALA A 342 -0.56 15.83 26.82
CA ALA A 342 -1.06 17.18 26.53
C ALA A 342 0.09 18.17 26.34
N ARG A 343 1.18 18.04 27.10
CA ARG A 343 2.40 18.84 26.90
C ARG A 343 3.07 18.55 25.57
N VAL A 344 3.21 17.27 25.20
CA VAL A 344 3.76 16.87 23.89
C VAL A 344 2.90 17.43 22.75
N LEU A 345 1.58 17.36 22.87
CA LEU A 345 0.66 17.94 21.89
C LEU A 345 0.87 19.46 21.77
N LYS A 346 0.98 20.17 22.90
CA LYS A 346 1.24 21.61 22.94
C LYS A 346 2.53 22.00 22.23
N GLU A 347 3.63 21.34 22.57
CA GLU A 347 4.96 21.66 22.03
C GLU A 347 5.08 21.34 20.53
N ASN A 348 4.36 20.30 20.07
CA ASN A 348 4.52 19.76 18.73
C ASN A 348 3.32 19.99 17.82
N PHE A 349 2.30 20.75 18.23
CA PHE A 349 1.04 20.89 17.48
C PHE A 349 1.26 21.27 16.00
N GLN A 350 2.17 22.21 15.74
CA GLN A 350 2.49 22.67 14.38
C GLN A 350 3.17 21.60 13.50
N SER A 351 3.79 20.59 14.10
CA SER A 351 4.43 19.49 13.38
C SER A 351 3.42 18.46 12.87
N PHE A 352 2.20 18.42 13.44
CA PHE A 352 1.14 17.54 12.98
C PHE A 352 0.50 18.14 11.72
N SER A 353 0.97 17.75 10.55
CA SER A 353 0.38 18.16 9.26
C SER A 353 -0.31 17.02 8.51
N ASN A 354 -0.02 15.77 8.89
CA ASN A 354 -0.57 14.58 8.24
C ASN A 354 -1.57 13.88 9.17
N PRO A 355 -2.88 13.89 8.84
CA PRO A 355 -3.88 13.28 9.70
C PRO A 355 -3.69 11.77 9.91
N ILE A 356 -3.17 11.05 8.91
CA ILE A 356 -2.93 9.61 9.05
C ILE A 356 -1.83 9.35 10.06
N HIS A 357 -0.74 10.12 9.99
CA HIS A 357 0.36 10.01 10.96
C HIS A 357 -0.12 10.35 12.37
N PHE A 358 -0.96 11.37 12.52
CA PHE A 358 -1.56 11.70 13.81
C PHE A 358 -2.43 10.58 14.37
N ILE A 359 -3.27 9.93 13.54
CA ILE A 359 -4.08 8.77 13.96
C ILE A 359 -3.19 7.61 14.41
N GLU A 360 -2.06 7.36 13.74
CA GLU A 360 -1.08 6.36 14.15
C GLU A 360 -0.47 6.71 15.52
N LEU A 361 0.00 7.95 15.71
CA LEU A 361 0.49 8.42 17.01
C LEU A 361 -0.58 8.32 18.11
N LYS A 362 -1.83 8.68 17.80
CA LYS A 362 -2.96 8.57 18.72
C LYS A 362 -3.13 7.13 19.22
N ASN A 363 -3.19 6.18 18.30
CA ASN A 363 -3.52 4.78 18.62
C ASN A 363 -2.33 3.99 19.19
N TYR A 364 -1.10 4.29 18.77
CA TYR A 364 0.09 3.52 19.15
C TYR A 364 0.99 4.19 20.19
N SER A 365 0.81 5.49 20.45
CA SER A 365 1.61 6.23 21.43
C SER A 365 0.73 6.87 22.50
N PHE A 366 -0.16 7.79 22.14
CA PHE A 366 -0.88 8.64 23.10
C PHE A 366 -1.88 7.85 23.96
N ILE A 367 -2.77 7.06 23.34
CA ILE A 367 -3.75 6.25 24.07
C ILE A 367 -3.07 5.17 24.92
N PRO A 368 -2.11 4.36 24.40
CA PRO A 368 -1.42 3.35 25.21
C PRO A 368 -0.68 3.91 26.41
N ARG A 369 0.00 5.06 26.26
CA ARG A 369 0.68 5.73 27.40
C ARG A 369 -0.31 6.13 28.48
N THR A 370 -1.43 6.71 28.07
CA THR A 370 -2.49 7.13 28.99
C THR A 370 -3.07 5.91 29.72
N ASN A 371 -3.39 4.82 29.01
CA ASN A 371 -3.88 3.58 29.60
C ASN A 371 -2.90 2.96 30.60
N TYR A 372 -1.60 3.03 30.32
CA TYR A 372 -0.56 2.55 31.24
C TYR A 372 -0.51 3.37 32.53
N VAL A 373 -0.66 4.69 32.44
CA VAL A 373 -0.76 5.56 33.62
C VAL A 373 -1.99 5.20 34.45
N PHE A 374 -3.13 4.93 33.82
CA PHE A 374 -4.33 4.48 34.53
C PHE A 374 -4.16 3.15 35.24
N SER A 375 -3.57 2.15 34.58
CA SER A 375 -3.32 0.86 35.22
C SER A 375 -2.34 0.99 36.38
N PHE A 376 -1.32 1.85 36.24
CA PHE A 376 -0.39 2.17 37.30
C PHE A 376 -1.09 2.81 38.50
N PHE A 377 -1.93 3.83 38.27
CA PHE A 377 -2.69 4.48 39.35
C PHE A 377 -3.61 3.52 40.10
N ASN A 378 -4.29 2.62 39.39
CA ASN A 378 -5.14 1.59 40.02
C ASN A 378 -4.36 0.56 40.85
N SER A 379 -3.04 0.44 40.62
CA SER A 379 -2.18 -0.46 41.41
C SER A 379 -1.67 0.16 42.72
N LEU A 380 -1.80 1.49 42.89
CA LEU A 380 -1.37 2.18 44.09
C LEU A 380 -2.37 1.97 45.23
N SER A 381 -1.88 1.54 46.39
CA SER A 381 -2.70 1.20 47.56
C SER A 381 -3.42 2.38 48.25
N ASN A 382 -3.11 3.63 47.87
CA ASN A 382 -3.60 4.86 48.48
C ASN A 382 -4.44 5.73 47.53
N PHE A 383 -5.12 5.12 46.56
CA PHE A 383 -5.92 5.84 45.57
C PHE A 383 -7.27 6.28 46.16
N ASP A 384 -7.40 7.57 46.50
CA ASP A 384 -8.67 8.14 46.96
C ASP A 384 -9.61 8.47 45.77
N ASN A 385 -10.92 8.54 46.06
CA ASN A 385 -11.96 8.77 45.06
C ASN A 385 -11.84 10.14 44.35
N ASN A 386 -11.23 11.15 44.97
CA ASN A 386 -11.10 12.49 44.36
C ASN A 386 -10.01 12.50 43.30
N ARG A 387 -8.87 11.87 43.59
CA ARG A 387 -7.76 11.66 42.66
C ARG A 387 -8.17 10.78 41.48
N ALA A 388 -8.95 9.73 41.74
CA ALA A 388 -9.55 8.90 40.70
C ALA A 388 -10.41 9.70 39.73
N LYS A 389 -11.29 10.55 40.26
CA LYS A 389 -12.18 11.39 39.47
C LYS A 389 -11.41 12.41 38.62
N LEU A 390 -10.38 13.04 39.19
CA LEU A 390 -9.55 14.01 38.47
C LEU A 390 -8.83 13.38 37.28
N LEU A 391 -8.29 12.18 37.45
CA LEU A 391 -7.64 11.43 36.36
C LEU A 391 -8.66 11.04 35.28
N MET A 392 -9.83 10.51 35.67
CA MET A 392 -10.90 10.17 34.72
C MET A 392 -11.33 11.39 33.90
N ASP A 393 -11.55 12.54 34.53
CA ASP A 393 -11.89 13.79 33.84
C ASP A 393 -10.79 14.23 32.86
N TYR A 394 -9.52 14.17 33.27
CA TYR A 394 -8.40 14.44 32.38
C TYR A 394 -8.40 13.54 31.15
N ASN A 395 -8.67 12.24 31.32
CA ASN A 395 -8.68 11.28 30.21
C ASN A 395 -9.85 11.48 29.26
N ASP A 396 -11.03 11.79 29.79
CA ASP A 396 -12.19 12.11 28.95
C ASP A 396 -11.91 13.38 28.13
N ARG A 397 -11.33 14.40 28.77
CA ARG A 397 -10.88 15.63 28.09
C ARG A 397 -9.77 15.37 27.08
N LEU A 398 -8.80 14.50 27.39
CA LEU A 398 -7.72 14.13 26.47
C LEU A 398 -8.26 13.39 25.25
N ASN A 399 -9.14 12.39 25.44
CA ASN A 399 -9.73 11.64 24.33
C ASN A 399 -10.60 12.53 23.43
N LYS A 400 -11.35 13.46 24.04
CA LYS A 400 -12.07 14.50 23.30
C LYS A 400 -11.11 15.37 22.51
N LEU A 401 -10.06 15.91 23.14
CA LEU A 401 -9.07 16.75 22.50
C LEU A 401 -8.35 16.05 21.34
N LEU A 402 -7.92 14.79 21.52
CA LEU A 402 -7.31 13.99 20.46
C LEU A 402 -8.25 13.82 19.26
N SER A 403 -9.56 13.68 19.51
CA SER A 403 -10.57 13.60 18.45
C SER A 403 -10.77 14.96 17.76
N GLU A 404 -10.77 16.06 18.50
CA GLU A 404 -10.85 17.43 17.94
C GLU A 404 -9.63 17.74 17.06
N ILE A 405 -8.42 17.37 17.48
CA ILE A 405 -7.19 17.53 16.67
C ILE A 405 -7.31 16.71 15.38
N GLU A 406 -7.78 15.47 15.44
CA GLU A 406 -7.98 14.64 14.24
C GLU A 406 -8.94 15.30 13.23
N ILE A 407 -10.08 15.80 13.69
CA ILE A 407 -11.08 16.48 12.85
C ILE A 407 -10.52 17.80 12.28
N TYR A 408 -9.77 18.56 13.08
CA TYR A 408 -9.10 19.77 12.62
C TYR A 408 -8.11 19.47 11.49
N LEU A 409 -7.25 18.46 11.66
CA LEU A 409 -6.29 18.06 10.63
C LEU A 409 -6.99 17.55 9.36
N TRP A 410 -8.12 16.84 9.49
CA TRP A 410 -8.96 16.46 8.34
C TRP A 410 -9.50 17.67 7.58
N SER A 411 -9.90 18.70 8.31
CA SER A 411 -10.42 19.95 7.76
C SER A 411 -9.36 20.70 6.97
N GLU A 412 -8.18 20.89 7.57
CA GLU A 412 -7.02 21.49 6.88
C GLU A 412 -6.66 20.71 5.63
N LYS A 413 -6.69 19.37 5.70
CA LYS A 413 -6.38 18.52 4.55
C LYS A 413 -7.41 18.63 3.44
N ASN A 414 -8.70 18.68 3.76
CA ASN A 414 -9.76 18.87 2.77
C ASN A 414 -9.69 20.25 2.09
N ILE A 415 -9.28 21.30 2.82
CA ILE A 415 -9.05 22.63 2.24
C ILE A 415 -7.95 22.55 1.18
N LEU A 416 -6.84 21.84 1.46
CA LEU A 416 -5.78 21.61 0.47
C LEU A 416 -6.29 20.78 -0.73
N ASN A 417 -7.11 19.75 -0.48
CA ASN A 417 -7.69 18.92 -1.55
C ASN A 417 -8.61 19.72 -2.48
N TYR A 418 -9.23 20.82 -2.03
CA TYR A 418 -10.10 21.66 -2.88
C TYR A 418 -9.38 22.15 -4.13
N GLY A 419 -8.10 22.53 -4.03
CA GLY A 419 -7.30 22.91 -5.20
C GLY A 419 -7.13 21.77 -6.19
N ILE A 420 -6.89 20.56 -5.69
CA ILE A 420 -6.77 19.34 -6.53
C ILE A 420 -8.11 19.03 -7.20
N HIS A 421 -9.22 19.13 -6.48
CA HIS A 421 -10.56 18.98 -7.05
C HIS A 421 -10.83 19.98 -8.16
N LYS A 422 -10.48 21.26 -7.97
CA LYS A 422 -10.70 22.30 -8.99
C LYS A 422 -9.96 21.97 -10.30
N ILE A 423 -8.78 21.37 -10.18
CA ILE A 423 -7.96 20.96 -11.33
C ILE A 423 -8.58 19.71 -12.00
N LEU A 424 -8.87 18.66 -11.21
CA LEU A 424 -9.52 17.44 -11.72
C LEU A 424 -10.87 17.74 -12.40
N ASN A 425 -11.68 18.61 -11.81
CA ASN A 425 -13.01 18.96 -12.32
C ASN A 425 -13.00 19.66 -13.69
N ARG A 426 -11.84 20.06 -14.21
CA ARG A 426 -11.68 20.55 -15.60
C ARG A 426 -11.70 19.40 -16.61
N HIS A 427 -11.30 18.21 -16.18
CA HIS A 427 -11.17 17.00 -16.98
C HIS A 427 -12.33 16.01 -16.74
N PHE A 428 -13.25 16.34 -15.82
CA PHE A 428 -14.38 15.47 -15.45
C PHE A 428 -15.71 16.06 -15.95
N PRO A 429 -16.62 15.23 -16.50
CA PRO A 429 -17.95 15.68 -16.88
C PRO A 429 -18.79 16.09 -15.66
N PRO A 430 -19.81 16.95 -15.81
CA PRO A 430 -20.58 17.48 -14.68
C PRO A 430 -21.08 16.44 -13.67
N GLY A 431 -21.59 15.30 -14.15
CA GLY A 431 -22.12 14.22 -13.30
C GLY A 431 -21.07 13.54 -12.42
N LEU A 432 -19.78 13.64 -12.74
CA LEU A 432 -18.69 13.00 -12.00
C LEU A 432 -17.88 13.98 -11.15
N LYS A 433 -18.22 15.28 -11.16
CA LYS A 433 -17.54 16.30 -10.33
C LYS A 433 -17.85 16.17 -8.84
N ALA A 434 -18.90 15.46 -8.47
CA ALA A 434 -19.27 15.22 -7.06
C ALA A 434 -18.50 14.07 -6.41
N LEU A 435 -17.77 13.27 -7.19
CA LEU A 435 -16.95 12.18 -6.66
C LEU A 435 -15.88 12.72 -5.68
N ASN A 436 -15.59 11.93 -4.65
CA ASN A 436 -14.50 12.26 -3.72
C ASN A 436 -13.13 12.10 -4.40
N LEU A 437 -12.08 12.62 -3.78
CA LEU A 437 -10.75 12.68 -4.38
C LEU A 437 -10.18 11.29 -4.70
N SER A 438 -10.44 10.29 -3.86
CA SER A 438 -10.00 8.92 -4.13
C SER A 438 -10.72 8.31 -5.33
N GLU A 439 -12.03 8.52 -5.43
CA GLU A 439 -12.83 8.05 -6.57
C GLU A 439 -12.37 8.70 -7.88
N LYS A 440 -12.12 10.01 -7.88
CA LYS A 440 -11.61 10.73 -9.06
C LYS A 440 -10.22 10.22 -9.46
N ALA A 441 -9.31 10.08 -8.51
CA ALA A 441 -7.96 9.59 -8.80
C ALA A 441 -7.98 8.18 -9.40
N ILE A 442 -8.79 7.27 -8.83
CA ILE A 442 -8.93 5.90 -9.34
C ILE A 442 -9.61 5.90 -10.72
N LEU A 443 -10.69 6.66 -10.92
CA LEU A 443 -11.38 6.72 -12.20
C LEU A 443 -10.47 7.22 -13.31
N LEU A 444 -9.68 8.27 -13.04
CA LEU A 444 -8.73 8.81 -14.00
C LEU A 444 -7.72 7.75 -14.46
N ILE A 445 -7.15 7.00 -13.51
CA ILE A 445 -6.19 5.93 -13.83
C ILE A 445 -6.87 4.77 -14.55
N ASN A 446 -8.05 4.32 -14.08
CA ASN A 446 -8.79 3.22 -14.70
C ASN A 446 -9.24 3.53 -16.14
N SER A 447 -9.42 4.82 -16.46
CA SER A 447 -9.79 5.28 -17.79
C SER A 447 -8.63 5.17 -18.80
N LEU A 448 -7.37 5.09 -18.35
CA LEU A 448 -6.24 4.80 -19.23
C LEU A 448 -6.44 3.42 -19.87
N LYS A 449 -6.40 3.37 -21.20
CA LYS A 449 -6.67 2.14 -21.97
C LYS A 449 -5.63 1.06 -21.69
N GLU A 450 -4.39 1.48 -21.42
CA GLU A 450 -3.22 0.65 -21.17
C GLU A 450 -3.20 0.08 -19.74
N VAL A 451 -3.90 0.70 -18.79
CA VAL A 451 -3.95 0.22 -17.40
C VAL A 451 -5.00 -0.87 -17.27
N THR A 452 -4.60 -2.05 -16.79
CA THR A 452 -5.54 -3.14 -16.53
C THR A 452 -6.22 -3.00 -15.17
N VAL A 453 -5.44 -2.84 -14.10
CA VAL A 453 -5.95 -2.85 -12.72
C VAL A 453 -5.27 -1.80 -11.85
N THR A 454 -6.07 -1.02 -11.13
CA THR A 454 -5.61 -0.14 -10.06
C THR A 454 -5.70 -0.83 -8.70
N LEU A 455 -4.57 -1.02 -8.03
CA LEU A 455 -4.49 -1.74 -6.76
C LEU A 455 -4.74 -0.81 -5.57
N VAL A 456 -5.73 -1.15 -4.74
CA VAL A 456 -6.14 -0.31 -3.62
C VAL A 456 -6.10 -1.11 -2.31
N GLY A 457 -5.46 -0.56 -1.28
CA GLY A 457 -5.39 -1.17 0.05
C GLY A 457 -6.68 -1.01 0.86
N MET A 458 -7.69 -1.81 0.53
CA MET A 458 -9.03 -1.74 1.12
C MET A 458 -9.10 -2.45 2.48
N ARG A 459 -8.73 -1.76 3.57
CA ARG A 459 -8.64 -2.37 4.92
C ARG A 459 -9.95 -2.37 5.73
N LYS A 460 -11.03 -1.81 5.21
CA LYS A 460 -12.34 -1.69 5.89
C LYS A 460 -13.48 -1.89 4.88
N LYS A 461 -14.57 -2.54 5.29
CA LYS A 461 -15.76 -2.76 4.45
C LYS A 461 -16.33 -1.49 3.83
N GLU A 462 -16.41 -0.40 4.59
CA GLU A 462 -16.87 0.90 4.07
C GLU A 462 -15.99 1.39 2.92
N TYR A 463 -14.68 1.24 3.06
CA TYR A 463 -13.76 1.63 2.01
C TYR A 463 -13.85 0.72 0.78
N VAL A 464 -14.08 -0.58 0.98
CA VAL A 464 -14.39 -1.52 -0.13
C VAL A 464 -15.61 -1.05 -0.90
N LYS A 465 -16.71 -0.68 -0.22
CA LYS A 465 -17.92 -0.19 -0.86
C LYS A 465 -17.65 1.04 -1.73
N ASN A 466 -16.87 2.00 -1.23
CA ASN A 466 -16.50 3.19 -2.01
C ASN A 466 -15.72 2.83 -3.29
N ILE A 467 -14.76 1.89 -3.21
CA ILE A 467 -13.99 1.50 -4.40
C ILE A 467 -14.83 0.64 -5.36
N VAL A 468 -15.69 -0.24 -4.85
CA VAL A 468 -16.60 -1.04 -5.67
C VAL A 468 -17.54 -0.15 -6.47
N ASN A 469 -18.00 0.97 -5.92
CA ASN A 469 -18.82 1.93 -6.67
C ASN A 469 -18.08 2.48 -7.90
N CYS A 470 -16.75 2.67 -7.83
CA CYS A 470 -15.94 3.10 -8.97
C CYS A 470 -15.91 2.06 -10.10
N LEU A 471 -16.14 0.78 -9.80
CA LEU A 471 -16.19 -0.25 -10.84
C LEU A 471 -17.38 -0.06 -11.78
N GLY A 472 -18.43 0.66 -11.37
CA GLY A 472 -19.61 0.89 -12.22
C GLY A 472 -19.60 2.19 -13.01
N ILE A 473 -18.56 3.01 -12.86
CA ILE A 473 -18.50 4.33 -13.51
C ILE A 473 -17.90 4.18 -14.91
N ASP A 474 -18.48 4.89 -15.88
CA ASP A 474 -17.93 4.94 -17.24
C ASP A 474 -16.58 5.67 -17.28
N PHE A 475 -15.70 5.19 -18.15
CA PHE A 475 -14.37 5.78 -18.32
C PHE A 475 -14.46 7.17 -18.94
N LEU A 476 -13.45 7.98 -18.63
CA LEU A 476 -13.23 9.27 -19.26
C LEU A 476 -12.71 9.05 -20.69
N ASP A 477 -13.07 9.92 -21.62
CA ASP A 477 -12.69 9.78 -23.05
C ASP A 477 -11.20 10.03 -23.30
N ASN A 478 -10.61 11.04 -22.62
CA ASN A 478 -9.19 11.45 -22.77
C ASN A 478 -8.53 11.69 -21.40
N PRO A 479 -8.38 10.66 -20.55
CA PRO A 479 -7.81 10.80 -19.21
C PRO A 479 -6.35 11.29 -19.22
N GLU A 480 -5.59 11.01 -20.28
CA GLU A 480 -4.20 11.41 -20.43
C GLU A 480 -4.00 12.94 -20.46
N ASP A 481 -5.00 13.69 -20.94
CA ASP A 481 -4.98 15.16 -21.01
C ASP A 481 -4.74 15.79 -19.64
N PHE A 482 -5.13 15.10 -18.57
CA PHE A 482 -4.80 15.51 -17.21
C PHE A 482 -3.29 15.67 -17.02
N TRP A 483 -2.49 14.65 -17.37
CA TRP A 483 -1.06 14.64 -17.09
C TRP A 483 -0.23 15.44 -18.11
N PHE A 484 -0.69 15.54 -19.37
CA PHE A 484 -0.06 16.36 -20.40
C PHE A 484 -0.40 17.85 -20.25
N GLY A 485 -1.63 18.17 -19.87
CA GLY A 485 -2.13 19.55 -19.77
C GLY A 485 -1.96 20.21 -18.39
N THR A 486 -1.56 19.46 -17.36
CA THR A 486 -1.53 19.95 -15.97
C THR A 486 -0.17 19.76 -15.29
N THR A 487 0.31 20.80 -14.60
CA THR A 487 1.45 20.68 -13.68
C THR A 487 0.97 20.91 -12.25
N LEU A 488 0.82 19.84 -11.47
CA LEU A 488 0.45 19.93 -10.04
C LEU A 488 1.60 20.44 -9.15
N GLU A 489 2.85 20.31 -9.60
CA GLU A 489 4.04 20.72 -8.84
C GLU A 489 4.17 22.24 -8.67
N LYS A 490 3.54 23.04 -9.54
CA LYS A 490 3.59 24.51 -9.51
C LYS A 490 2.45 25.16 -8.75
N THR A 491 1.48 24.39 -8.32
CA THR A 491 0.41 24.90 -7.47
C THR A 491 0.88 24.86 -6.02
N ASN A 492 0.68 25.95 -5.26
CA ASN A 492 0.96 26.08 -3.82
C ASN A 492 0.08 25.12 -2.96
N LEU A 493 -0.09 23.87 -3.40
CA LEU A 493 -0.96 22.82 -2.85
C LEU A 493 -0.15 21.76 -2.07
N ILE A 494 1.17 21.95 -1.93
CA ILE A 494 2.10 21.04 -1.24
C ILE A 494 2.77 21.75 -0.08
#